data_AF-A0ABC8UYC9-F1
#
_entry.id   AF-A0ABC8UYC9-F1
#
_cell.length_a   1.000
_cell.length_b   1.000
_cell.length_c   1.000
_cell.angle_alpha   90.00
_cell.angle_beta   90.00
_cell.angle_gamma   90.00
#
_symmetry.space_group_name_H-M   'P 1'
#
loop_
_entity.id
_entity.type
_entity.pdbx_description
1 polymer ?
#
loop_
_entity_poly.entity_id
_entity_poly.type
_entity_poly.pdbx_seq_one_letter_code
_entity_poly.pdbx_strand_id
1 'polypeptide(L)'
;MPGFEKEEMKKLQLVQKRDETSKSSTNSSVTIRNVRYAECQKNHAAGVGGYAVDGCREFMANGEEGTTGALTCAACGCHRNFHRREVQTEVVCESSSPSSNGA
;
A
#
# COMPACT_ATOMS: atom_id res chain seq x y z
N MET A 1 50.55 -25.60 26.63
CA MET A 1 49.86 -25.75 25.32
C MET A 1 48.60 -24.88 25.37
N PRO A 2 48.58 -23.73 24.69
CA PRO A 2 47.49 -22.76 24.72
C PRO A 2 46.28 -23.26 23.90
N GLY A 3 45.13 -23.40 24.56
CA GLY A 3 43.86 -23.73 23.92
C GLY A 3 43.25 -22.46 23.33
N PHE A 4 43.35 -22.37 22.01
CA PHE A 4 42.92 -21.27 21.13
C PHE A 4 41.50 -20.79 21.41
N GLU A 5 41.37 -19.49 21.60
CA GLU A 5 40.15 -18.75 21.87
C GLU A 5 39.06 -19.07 20.82
N LYS A 6 37.91 -19.55 21.28
CA LYS A 6 36.68 -19.59 20.50
C LYS A 6 35.87 -18.35 20.82
N GLU A 7 36.03 -17.29 20.05
CA GLU A 7 34.96 -16.31 19.90
C GLU A 7 34.79 -15.93 18.43
N GLU A 8 33.84 -16.62 17.83
CA GLU A 8 33.34 -16.41 16.49
C GLU A 8 32.38 -15.22 16.50
N MET A 9 32.88 -14.00 16.30
CA MET A 9 32.01 -12.86 15.97
C MET A 9 31.83 -12.77 14.45
N LYS A 10 31.20 -13.79 13.89
CA LYS A 10 30.75 -13.77 12.49
C LYS A 10 29.47 -12.95 12.39
N LYS A 11 29.67 -11.67 12.07
CA LYS A 11 28.97 -10.88 11.04
C LYS A 11 27.41 -10.88 11.08
N LEU A 12 26.89 -9.69 11.39
CA LEU A 12 25.66 -9.08 10.86
C LEU A 12 24.37 -9.93 10.90
N GLN A 13 23.58 -9.74 11.96
CA GLN A 13 22.14 -10.01 11.91
C GLN A 13 21.38 -8.68 11.94
N LEU A 14 21.12 -8.16 10.73
CA LEU A 14 20.07 -7.18 10.48
C LEU A 14 18.76 -7.96 10.43
N VAL A 15 17.88 -7.76 11.40
CA VAL A 15 16.56 -8.41 11.42
C VAL A 15 15.75 -7.86 10.23
N GLN A 16 15.51 -8.71 9.22
CA GLN A 16 14.60 -8.41 8.12
C GLN A 16 13.17 -8.32 8.67
N LYS A 17 12.76 -7.12 9.08
CA LYS A 17 11.33 -6.79 9.14
C LYS A 17 10.87 -6.67 7.69
N ARG A 18 10.44 -7.78 7.08
CA ARG A 18 9.75 -7.75 5.78
C ARG A 18 8.37 -7.14 6.02
N ASP A 19 8.28 -5.83 5.86
CA ASP A 19 7.08 -5.24 5.31
C ASP A 19 7.20 -5.39 3.79
N GLU A 20 6.35 -6.21 3.20
CA GLU A 20 6.24 -6.36 1.75
C GLU A 20 5.59 -5.10 1.15
N THR A 21 6.36 -4.01 1.10
CA THR A 21 6.08 -2.85 0.27
C THR A 21 7.36 -2.53 -0.52
N SER A 22 7.36 -2.91 -1.79
CA SER A 22 8.45 -2.84 -2.77
C SER A 22 9.45 -1.66 -2.60
N LYS A 23 10.74 -2.05 -2.50
CA LYS A 23 12.00 -1.30 -2.74
C LYS A 23 11.85 -0.31 -3.93
N SER A 24 12.59 0.77 -4.14
CA SER A 24 13.74 1.47 -3.54
C SER A 24 14.05 2.60 -4.54
N SER A 25 14.46 3.80 -4.11
CA SER A 25 15.54 4.59 -4.76
C SER A 25 15.73 5.91 -4.03
N THR A 26 16.95 6.12 -3.53
CA THR A 26 17.51 7.43 -3.20
C THR A 26 17.58 8.29 -4.46
N ASN A 27 16.56 9.14 -4.63
CA ASN A 27 16.65 10.48 -5.19
C ASN A 27 15.56 11.27 -4.44
N SER A 28 15.80 12.51 -4.00
CA SER A 28 14.86 13.28 -3.16
C SER A 28 13.56 13.60 -3.89
N SER A 29 12.70 12.61 -4.06
CA SER A 29 11.33 12.73 -4.50
C SER A 29 10.48 11.88 -3.57
N VAL A 30 9.65 12.57 -2.79
CA VAL A 30 8.71 11.96 -1.87
C VAL A 30 7.65 11.27 -2.72
N THR A 31 7.79 9.96 -2.89
CA THR A 31 6.79 9.12 -3.55
C THR A 31 5.72 8.75 -2.53
N ILE A 32 4.71 9.61 -2.36
CA ILE A 32 3.54 9.28 -1.54
C ILE A 32 2.74 8.24 -2.33
N ARG A 33 2.64 7.02 -1.78
CA ARG A 33 1.79 5.97 -2.32
C ARG A 33 0.42 6.06 -1.64
N ASN A 34 -0.50 6.81 -2.23
CA ASN A 34 -1.87 6.89 -1.72
C ASN A 34 -2.67 5.69 -2.25
N VAL A 35 -3.12 4.80 -1.35
CA VAL A 35 -3.95 3.64 -1.73
C VAL A 35 -5.41 4.00 -1.55
N ARG A 36 -6.17 3.99 -2.64
CA ARG A 36 -7.63 4.19 -2.64
C ARG A 36 -8.33 2.94 -3.16
N TYR A 37 -9.55 2.72 -2.69
CA TYR A 37 -10.41 1.64 -3.16
C TYR A 37 -11.58 2.26 -3.91
N ALA A 38 -11.70 1.98 -5.21
CA ALA A 38 -12.67 2.62 -6.09
C ALA A 38 -13.86 1.70 -6.34
N GLU A 39 -13.97 1.15 -7.56
CA GLU A 39 -15.14 0.40 -8.00
C GLU A 39 -15.26 -1.00 -7.39
N CYS A 40 -16.47 -1.39 -6.98
CA CYS A 40 -16.75 -2.77 -6.59
C CYS A 40 -16.77 -3.67 -7.82
N GLN A 41 -16.08 -4.81 -7.79
CA GLN A 41 -16.02 -5.79 -8.88
C GLN A 41 -16.69 -7.12 -8.53
N LYS A 42 -17.42 -7.19 -7.41
CA LYS A 42 -18.11 -8.41 -6.99
C LYS A 42 -19.35 -8.63 -7.86
N ASN A 43 -19.48 -9.83 -8.44
CA ASN A 43 -20.74 -10.24 -9.07
C ASN A 43 -21.73 -10.70 -7.98
N HIS A 44 -22.80 -9.93 -7.78
CA HIS A 44 -23.87 -10.23 -6.83
C HIS A 44 -24.89 -11.23 -7.38
N ALA A 45 -25.03 -11.33 -8.71
CA ALA A 45 -25.95 -12.26 -9.37
C ALA A 45 -25.32 -13.60 -9.76
N ALA A 46 -24.06 -13.85 -9.38
CA ALA A 46 -23.33 -15.08 -9.72
C ALA A 46 -24.10 -16.35 -9.30
N GLY A 47 -24.77 -16.32 -8.14
CA GLY A 47 -25.56 -17.46 -7.64
C GLY A 47 -26.86 -17.72 -8.41
N VAL A 48 -27.36 -16.73 -9.16
CA VAL A 48 -28.60 -16.81 -9.95
C VAL A 48 -28.30 -17.08 -11.43
N GLY A 49 -27.01 -17.19 -11.81
CA GLY A 49 -26.59 -17.35 -13.20
C GLY A 49 -26.56 -16.03 -13.99
N GLY A 50 -26.61 -14.88 -13.30
CA GLY A 50 -26.52 -13.55 -13.89
C GLY A 50 -25.19 -12.86 -13.63
N TYR A 51 -25.04 -11.67 -14.22
CA TYR A 51 -23.94 -10.75 -13.93
C TYR A 51 -24.51 -9.40 -13.53
N ALA A 52 -24.42 -9.08 -12.24
CA ALA A 52 -24.84 -7.80 -11.69
C ALA A 52 -23.81 -7.34 -10.67
N VAL A 53 -23.28 -6.14 -10.86
CA VAL A 53 -22.29 -5.52 -9.98
C VAL A 53 -22.93 -4.29 -9.37
N ASP A 54 -22.75 -4.08 -8.07
CA ASP A 54 -23.41 -3.02 -7.30
C ASP A 54 -22.98 -1.60 -7.71
N GLY A 55 -21.90 -1.48 -8.50
CA GLY A 55 -21.53 -0.23 -9.17
C GLY A 55 -21.10 0.89 -8.22
N CYS A 56 -20.59 0.57 -7.02
CA CYS A 56 -19.98 1.58 -6.15
C CYS A 56 -18.85 2.28 -6.91
N ARG A 57 -18.77 3.61 -6.84
CA ARG A 57 -17.67 4.38 -7.46
C ARG A 57 -16.53 4.65 -6.49
N GLU A 58 -16.84 4.65 -5.20
CA GLU A 58 -15.93 5.04 -4.13
C GLU A 58 -16.16 4.09 -2.94
N PHE A 59 -15.08 3.57 -2.35
CA PHE A 59 -15.20 2.77 -1.12
C PHE A 59 -15.50 3.69 0.06
N MET A 60 -16.70 3.56 0.61
CA MET A 60 -17.05 4.11 1.91
C MET A 60 -17.05 3.01 2.97
N ALA A 61 -16.24 3.15 4.01
CA ALA A 61 -16.25 2.27 5.17
C ALA A 61 -17.59 2.36 5.92
N ASN A 62 -18.15 1.22 6.32
CA ASN A 62 -19.41 1.15 7.06
C ASN A 62 -19.26 1.39 8.58
N GLY A 63 -18.03 1.48 9.09
CA GLY A 63 -17.76 1.61 10.53
C GLY A 63 -16.47 2.36 10.82
N GLU A 64 -16.16 2.50 12.10
CA GLU A 64 -14.99 3.22 12.61
C GLU A 64 -13.66 2.53 12.23
N GLU A 65 -12.63 3.34 11.96
CA GLU A 65 -11.28 2.89 11.60
C GLU A 65 -10.71 1.96 12.68
N GLY A 66 -10.52 0.69 12.34
CA GLY A 66 -10.01 -0.34 13.26
C GLY A 66 -11.01 -1.45 13.59
N THR A 67 -12.30 -1.29 13.23
CA THR A 67 -13.30 -2.35 13.36
C THR A 67 -13.46 -3.17 12.07
N THR A 68 -14.13 -4.32 12.16
CA THR A 68 -14.52 -5.12 10.97
C THR A 68 -15.40 -4.32 10.01
N GLY A 69 -16.16 -3.34 10.50
CA GLY A 69 -16.99 -2.45 9.68
C GLY A 69 -16.18 -1.55 8.75
N ALA A 70 -14.95 -1.17 9.13
CA ALA A 70 -14.06 -0.39 8.25
C ALA A 70 -13.54 -1.18 7.04
N LEU A 71 -13.67 -2.50 7.05
CA LEU A 71 -13.26 -3.37 5.95
C LEU A 71 -14.38 -3.62 4.95
N THR A 72 -15.60 -3.21 5.27
CA THR A 72 -16.81 -3.45 4.46
C THR A 72 -17.34 -2.14 3.90
N CYS A 73 -17.77 -2.18 2.64
CA CYS A 73 -18.38 -1.05 1.96
C CYS A 73 -19.79 -0.80 2.50
N ALA A 74 -20.09 0.44 2.88
CA ALA A 74 -21.42 0.84 3.34
C ALA A 74 -22.49 0.77 2.23
N ALA A 75 -22.08 0.91 0.96
CA ALA A 75 -23.01 0.88 -0.17
C ALA A 75 -23.38 -0.55 -0.60
N CYS A 76 -22.39 -1.41 -0.89
CA CYS A 76 -22.64 -2.76 -1.39
C CYS A 76 -22.46 -3.88 -0.35
N GLY A 77 -22.02 -3.57 0.87
CA GLY A 77 -21.69 -4.56 1.89
C GLY A 77 -20.47 -5.44 1.57
N CYS A 78 -19.78 -5.21 0.45
CA CYS A 78 -18.64 -6.02 0.06
C CYS A 78 -17.38 -5.65 0.83
N HIS A 79 -16.51 -6.64 1.04
CA HIS A 79 -15.18 -6.38 1.60
C HIS A 79 -14.36 -5.48 0.65
N ARG A 80 -13.53 -4.58 1.18
CA ARG A 80 -12.66 -3.67 0.44
C ARG A 80 -11.77 -4.35 -0.60
N ASN A 81 -11.49 -5.64 -0.43
CA ASN A 81 -10.71 -6.45 -1.38
C ASN A 81 -11.45 -6.73 -2.70
N PHE A 82 -12.78 -6.66 -2.69
CA PHE A 82 -13.58 -6.74 -3.93
C PHE A 82 -13.67 -5.39 -4.65
N HIS A 83 -13.17 -4.31 -4.04
CA HIS A 83 -13.03 -3.03 -4.70
C HIS A 83 -11.66 -2.96 -5.38
N ARG A 84 -11.61 -2.37 -6.58
CA ARG A 84 -10.36 -2.14 -7.29
C ARG A 84 -9.43 -1.29 -6.42
N ARG A 85 -8.27 -1.86 -6.09
CA ARG A 85 -7.15 -1.14 -5.46
C ARG A 85 -6.53 -0.20 -6.50
N GLU A 86 -6.61 1.09 -6.24
CA GLU A 86 -5.91 2.11 -7.00
C GLU A 86 -4.76 2.64 -6.16
N VAL A 87 -3.54 2.48 -6.66
CA VAL A 87 -2.34 3.03 -6.01
C VAL A 87 -1.93 4.25 -6.82
N GLN A 88 -2.22 5.44 -6.29
CA GLN A 88 -1.69 6.67 -6.87
C GLN A 88 -0.26 6.86 -6.37
N THR A 89 0.68 6.79 -7.31
CA THR A 89 2.07 7.17 -7.09
C THR A 89 2.24 8.59 -7.59
N GLU A 90 2.10 9.56 -6.70
CA GLU A 90 2.38 10.95 -7.01
C GLU A 90 3.89 11.19 -6.80
N VAL A 91 4.57 11.49 -7.91
CA VAL A 91 5.98 11.88 -7.92
C VAL A 91 6.01 13.39 -7.73
N VAL A 92 6.10 13.86 -6.48
CA VAL A 92 6.38 15.27 -6.22
C VAL A 92 7.88 15.46 -6.47
N CYS A 93 8.21 16.00 -7.65
CA CYS A 93 9.49 16.65 -7.88
C CYS A 93 9.40 18.06 -7.31
N GLU A 94 9.79 18.25 -6.05
CA GLU A 94 10.11 19.58 -5.55
C GLU A 94 11.47 19.98 -6.14
N SER A 95 11.46 20.42 -7.40
CA SER A 95 12.61 21.10 -7.98
C SER A 95 12.62 22.53 -7.45
N SER A 96 13.00 22.71 -6.19
CA SER A 96 13.44 24.01 -5.72
C SER A 96 14.77 24.33 -6.41
N SER A 97 14.72 25.32 -7.31
CA SER A 97 15.79 26.25 -7.72
C SER A 97 16.10 26.20 -9.23
N PRO A 98 15.61 27.15 -10.04
CA PRO A 98 16.40 27.62 -11.16
C PRO A 98 17.64 28.33 -10.60
N SER A 99 18.81 27.78 -10.94
CA SER A 99 20.15 28.27 -10.59
C SER A 99 20.31 29.78 -10.77
N SER A 100 21.00 30.38 -9.81
CA SER A 100 21.54 31.73 -9.87
C SER A 100 22.41 31.94 -11.12
N ASN A 101 22.02 32.87 -11.99
CA ASN A 101 22.93 33.46 -12.97
C ASN A 101 23.38 34.82 -12.41
N GLY A 102 24.57 34.86 -11.81
CA GLY A 102 25.24 36.08 -11.36
C GLY A 102 26.15 36.62 -12.44
N ALA A 103 26.06 37.94 -12.65
CA ALA A 103 26.63 38.76 -13.72
C ALA A 103 28.17 38.85 -13.74
#